data_AF-A0A810A3J9-F1
#
_entry.id   AF-A0A810A3J9-F1
#
_cell.length_a   1.000
_cell.length_b   1.000
_cell.length_c   1.000
_cell.angle_alpha   90.00
_cell.angle_beta   90.00
_cell.angle_gamma   90.00
#
_symmetry.space_group_name_H-M   'P 1'
#
loop_
_entity.id
_entity.type
_entity.pdbx_description
1 polymer ?
#
loop_
_entity_poly.entity_id
_entity_poly.type
_entity_poly.pdbx_seq_one_letter_code
_entity_poly.pdbx_strand_id
1 'polypeptide(L)'
;MADRQEPTEALAAKVTRLTEKLTKLKEEMGKLAVYEKQMLASLDQQISLTDPDSRSMATSGRGSGVVGYNVQVAVDTEHHLIVTHEVTNSGSDRAQLTNMAKQAKAVLKTETLEAVADRGYFNSPEILACHEAGITVTLPKPQTSGAKSEGRFGKQDFAYLPGEDAYRGPAGERLPYRYTNEEDGKMLRRYWTTVCQNCSLKSRCTTGPERRITRWEHEHLLEAVQQRLDANPQAMRQRREDSRASVRHDEGSHGSDTLPHQNPPKSSRRDGTLGPGL
;
A
#
# COMPACT_ATOMS: atom_id res chain seq x y z
N MET A 1 10.43 21.81 69.97
CA MET A 1 10.53 22.23 68.57
C MET A 1 11.49 21.27 67.89
N ALA A 2 10.96 20.31 67.15
CA ALA A 2 11.76 19.32 66.44
C ALA A 2 12.16 19.90 65.08
N ASP A 3 13.35 20.49 65.00
CA ASP A 3 13.90 20.97 63.75
C ASP A 3 14.67 19.82 63.07
N ARG A 4 14.08 19.26 62.02
CA ARG A 4 14.65 18.18 61.20
C ARG A 4 15.75 18.79 60.31
N GLN A 5 17.00 18.70 60.73
CA GLN A 5 18.16 19.03 59.90
C GLN A 5 18.85 17.77 59.39
N GLU A 6 18.32 17.21 58.30
CA GLU A 6 19.14 16.56 57.28
C GLU A 6 18.81 17.14 55.90
N PRO A 7 19.47 18.24 55.46
CA PRO A 7 19.31 18.69 54.07
C PRO A 7 20.62 19.02 53.32
N THR A 8 21.80 19.08 53.93
CA THR A 8 22.95 19.77 53.29
C THR A 8 23.74 18.92 52.29
N GLU A 9 24.15 17.70 52.68
CA GLU A 9 24.86 16.79 51.76
C GLU A 9 23.96 16.27 50.65
N ALA A 10 22.70 15.94 50.99
CA ALA A 10 21.69 15.54 50.02
C ALA A 10 21.39 16.65 48.99
N LEU A 11 21.38 17.92 49.43
CA LEU A 11 21.22 19.07 48.54
C LEU A 11 22.45 19.28 47.65
N ALA A 12 23.66 19.17 48.21
CA ALA A 12 24.91 19.28 47.45
C ALA A 12 25.00 18.21 46.35
N ALA A 13 24.72 16.95 46.68
CA ALA A 13 24.68 15.85 45.72
C ALA A 13 23.63 16.07 44.60
N LYS A 14 22.46 16.63 44.96
CA LYS A 14 21.40 16.98 44.00
C LYS A 14 21.82 18.10 43.06
N VAL A 15 22.49 19.14 43.57
CA VAL A 15 23.03 20.24 42.76
C VAL A 15 24.06 19.71 41.76
N THR A 16 25.01 18.88 42.20
CA THR A 16 26.01 18.27 41.31
C THR A 16 25.36 17.47 40.18
N ARG A 17 24.39 16.59 40.51
CA ARG A 17 23.65 15.80 39.52
C ARG A 17 22.87 16.66 38.53
N LEU A 18 22.29 17.79 38.97
CA LEU A 18 21.58 18.71 38.09
C LEU A 18 22.54 19.45 37.16
N THR A 19 23.69 19.89 37.66
CA THR A 19 24.73 20.55 36.86
C THR A 19 25.27 19.61 35.78
N GLU A 20 25.53 18.33 36.11
CA GLU A 20 25.93 17.31 35.13
C GLU A 20 24.85 17.02 34.08
N LYS A 21 23.57 17.06 34.45
CA LYS A 21 22.48 16.92 33.49
C LYS A 21 22.39 18.14 32.57
N LEU A 22 22.60 19.34 33.10
CA LEU A 22 22.60 20.58 32.33
C LEU A 22 23.76 20.62 31.33
N THR A 23 24.95 20.16 31.70
CA THR A 23 26.08 20.08 30.77
C THR A 23 25.79 19.09 29.64
N LYS A 24 25.32 17.89 29.97
CA LYS A 24 24.90 16.89 28.96
C LYS A 24 23.82 17.42 28.03
N LEU A 25 22.81 18.12 28.55
CA LEU A 25 21.75 18.71 27.72
C LEU A 25 22.30 19.80 26.78
N LYS A 26 23.22 20.64 27.25
CA LYS A 26 23.86 21.67 26.39
C LYS A 26 24.70 21.03 25.28
N GLU A 27 25.44 19.97 25.58
CA GLU A 27 26.20 19.21 24.59
C GLU A 27 25.28 18.57 23.54
N GLU A 28 24.19 17.94 23.98
CA GLU A 28 23.20 17.34 23.07
C GLU A 28 22.51 18.40 22.20
N MET A 29 22.15 19.57 22.76
CA MET A 29 21.62 20.69 21.97
C MET A 29 22.61 21.16 20.89
N GLY A 30 23.90 21.21 21.22
CA GLY A 30 24.95 21.56 20.26
C GLY A 30 25.05 20.55 19.11
N LYS A 31 25.00 19.25 19.42
CA LYS A 31 24.98 18.18 18.39
C LYS A 31 23.74 18.26 17.50
N LEU A 32 22.56 18.44 18.09
CA LEU A 32 21.30 18.55 17.35
C LEU A 32 21.28 19.76 16.41
N ALA A 33 21.86 20.89 16.81
CA ALA A 33 21.96 22.06 15.94
C ALA A 33 22.86 21.83 14.70
N VAL A 34 23.87 20.96 14.80
CA VAL A 34 24.69 20.55 13.65
C VAL A 34 23.88 19.63 12.73
N TYR A 35 23.19 18.66 13.30
CA TYR A 35 22.34 17.73 12.55
C TYR A 35 21.17 18.43 11.85
N GLU A 36 20.56 19.42 12.48
CA GLU A 36 19.51 20.24 11.87
C GLU A 36 20.01 20.94 10.60
N LYS A 37 21.21 21.53 10.63
CA LYS A 37 21.81 22.16 9.45
C LYS A 37 22.06 21.16 8.32
N GLN A 38 22.57 19.96 8.66
CA GLN A 38 22.80 18.89 7.68
C GLN A 38 21.48 18.38 7.09
N MET A 39 20.47 18.19 7.93
CA MET A 39 19.13 17.77 7.54
C MET A 39 18.51 18.79 6.58
N LEU A 40 18.55 20.09 6.91
CA LEU A 40 18.00 21.14 6.05
C LEU A 40 18.75 21.28 4.71
N ALA A 41 20.01 20.87 4.65
CA ALA A 41 20.79 20.84 3.41
C ALA A 41 20.50 19.61 2.53
N SER A 42 19.91 18.55 3.10
CA SER A 42 19.52 17.35 2.35
C SER A 42 18.22 17.57 1.56
N LEU A 43 18.11 16.95 0.39
CA LEU A 43 16.97 17.13 -0.53
C LEU A 43 15.63 16.68 0.07
N ASP A 44 15.65 15.61 0.86
CA ASP A 44 14.48 14.99 1.48
C ASP A 44 14.32 15.35 2.95
N GLN A 45 15.16 16.27 3.45
CA GLN A 45 15.17 16.75 4.83
C GLN A 45 15.25 15.61 5.85
N GLN A 46 16.01 14.57 5.53
CA GLN A 46 16.27 13.44 6.40
C GLN A 46 17.76 13.09 6.38
N ILE A 47 18.30 12.77 7.55
CA ILE A 47 19.65 12.25 7.69
C ILE A 47 19.62 11.03 8.60
N SER A 48 20.38 10.01 8.21
CA SER A 48 20.62 8.83 9.04
C SER A 48 22.08 8.82 9.46
N LEU A 49 22.30 8.58 10.75
CA LEU A 49 23.64 8.61 11.34
C LEU A 49 24.40 7.29 11.14
N THR A 50 23.69 6.22 10.77
CA THR A 50 24.26 4.87 10.61
C THR A 50 24.41 4.47 9.15
N ASP A 51 23.45 4.84 8.30
CA ASP A 51 23.43 4.51 6.88
C ASP A 51 22.80 5.67 6.09
N PRO A 52 23.60 6.49 5.38
CA PRO A 52 23.13 7.68 4.67
C PRO A 52 22.00 7.45 3.66
N ASP A 53 21.86 6.22 3.15
CA ASP A 53 20.85 5.88 2.14
C ASP A 53 19.53 5.38 2.76
N SER A 54 19.53 5.04 4.04
CA SER A 54 18.31 4.61 4.75
C SER A 54 17.34 5.78 5.02
N ARG A 55 16.03 5.48 5.07
CA ARG A 55 14.99 6.50 5.34
C ARG A 55 14.06 6.11 6.47
N SER A 56 13.55 7.12 7.17
CA SER A 56 12.55 6.92 8.21
C SER A 56 11.21 6.57 7.58
N MET A 57 10.68 5.41 7.93
CA MET A 57 9.40 4.89 7.44
C MET A 57 8.35 4.94 8.55
N ALA A 58 7.19 5.49 8.22
CA ALA A 58 6.04 5.48 9.12
C ALA A 58 5.49 4.05 9.23
N THR A 59 5.68 3.41 10.39
CA THR A 59 5.02 2.15 10.70
C THR A 59 3.80 2.40 11.60
N SER A 60 2.81 1.53 11.54
CA SER A 60 1.59 1.63 12.34
C SER A 60 1.79 1.28 13.83
N GLY A 61 3.03 1.01 14.26
CA GLY A 61 3.38 0.72 15.65
C GLY A 61 3.57 1.98 16.50
N ARG A 62 3.21 1.91 17.79
CA ARG A 62 3.47 3.01 18.73
C ARG A 62 4.98 3.24 18.89
N GLY A 63 5.47 4.38 18.42
CA GLY A 63 6.77 4.93 18.82
C GLY A 63 8.01 4.43 18.06
N SER A 64 7.86 3.68 16.96
CA SER A 64 9.00 3.24 16.15
C SER A 64 8.79 3.54 14.67
N GLY A 65 9.26 4.70 14.21
CA GLY A 65 9.65 4.81 12.80
C GLY A 65 10.77 3.79 12.56
N VAL A 66 10.64 2.97 11.52
CA VAL A 66 11.75 2.07 11.14
C VAL A 66 12.62 2.85 10.19
N VAL A 67 13.92 2.94 10.50
CA VAL A 67 14.91 3.48 9.56
C VAL A 67 15.41 2.32 8.72
N GLY A 68 15.20 2.38 7.41
CA GLY A 68 15.59 1.29 6.52
C GLY A 68 15.19 1.55 5.08
N TYR A 69 15.13 0.47 4.31
CA TYR A 69 14.75 0.46 2.90
C TYR A 69 13.36 -0.13 2.73
N ASN A 70 12.61 0.40 1.78
CA ASN A 70 11.32 -0.15 1.39
C ASN A 70 11.52 -1.19 0.28
N VAL A 71 11.48 -2.46 0.66
CA VAL A 71 11.58 -3.59 -0.28
C VAL A 71 10.20 -3.99 -0.80
N GLN A 72 10.06 -3.90 -2.12
CA GLN A 72 8.91 -4.33 -2.89
C GLN A 72 9.17 -5.72 -3.45
N VAL A 73 8.19 -6.61 -3.37
CA VAL A 73 8.34 -8.00 -3.83
C VAL A 73 7.06 -8.43 -4.54
N ALA A 74 7.21 -9.05 -5.71
CA ALA A 74 6.14 -9.73 -6.43
C ALA A 74 6.36 -11.24 -6.36
N VAL A 75 5.34 -11.98 -5.93
CA VAL A 75 5.37 -13.44 -5.76
C VAL A 75 4.33 -14.08 -6.67
N ASP A 76 4.69 -15.16 -7.35
CA ASP A 76 3.76 -15.98 -8.09
C ASP A 76 2.87 -16.79 -7.13
N THR A 77 1.55 -16.70 -7.27
CA THR A 77 0.62 -17.35 -6.32
C THR A 77 0.51 -18.87 -6.48
N GLU A 78 0.92 -19.41 -7.62
CA GLU A 78 0.76 -20.84 -7.89
C GLU A 78 1.96 -21.64 -7.38
N HIS A 79 3.17 -21.17 -7.66
CA HIS A 79 4.42 -21.84 -7.31
C HIS A 79 5.11 -21.24 -6.09
N HIS A 80 4.59 -20.13 -5.55
CA HIS A 80 5.15 -19.38 -4.42
C HIS A 80 6.60 -18.92 -4.65
N LEU A 81 6.94 -18.62 -5.90
CA LEU A 81 8.27 -18.14 -6.29
C LEU A 81 8.31 -16.62 -6.35
N ILE A 82 9.41 -16.03 -5.87
CA ILE A 82 9.66 -14.61 -6.05
C ILE A 82 9.97 -14.36 -7.53
N VAL A 83 9.12 -13.54 -8.16
CA VAL A 83 9.22 -13.19 -9.58
C VAL A 83 10.18 -12.02 -9.77
N THR A 84 10.01 -10.98 -8.95
CA THR A 84 10.84 -9.79 -8.98
C THR A 84 10.81 -9.10 -7.61
N HIS A 85 11.82 -8.28 -7.36
CA HIS A 85 11.91 -7.43 -6.18
C HIS A 85 12.59 -6.11 -6.54
N GLU A 86 12.28 -5.07 -5.78
CA GLU A 86 12.93 -3.77 -5.90
C GLU A 86 13.15 -3.16 -4.51
N VAL A 87 14.27 -2.48 -4.34
CA VAL A 87 14.62 -1.78 -3.10
C VAL A 87 14.49 -0.28 -3.36
N THR A 88 13.63 0.39 -2.60
CA THR A 88 13.38 1.82 -2.76
C THR A 88 13.54 2.56 -1.44
N ASN A 89 13.82 3.86 -1.53
CA ASN A 89 13.82 4.77 -0.39
C ASN A 89 12.46 5.48 -0.19
N SER A 90 11.43 5.08 -0.95
CA SER A 90 10.08 5.61 -0.79
C SER A 90 9.45 5.06 0.48
N GLY A 91 9.08 5.94 1.42
CA GLY A 91 8.39 5.55 2.66
C GLY A 91 6.95 5.05 2.46
N SER A 92 6.45 5.02 1.23
CA SER A 92 5.07 4.63 0.90
C SER A 92 5.01 3.72 -0.33
N ASP A 93 4.12 2.73 -0.28
CA ASP A 93 3.88 1.76 -1.36
C ASP A 93 2.94 2.28 -2.46
N ARG A 94 2.29 3.43 -2.24
CA ARG A 94 1.27 4.02 -3.13
C ARG A 94 1.71 4.28 -4.58
N ALA A 95 3.01 4.31 -4.87
CA ALA A 95 3.55 4.55 -6.20
C ALA A 95 4.35 3.35 -6.75
N GLN A 96 4.22 2.18 -6.11
CA GLN A 96 5.04 1.01 -6.41
C GLN A 96 4.27 -0.09 -7.18
N LEU A 97 2.95 0.05 -7.31
CA LEU A 97 2.09 -0.99 -7.89
C LEU A 97 2.42 -1.25 -9.37
N THR A 98 2.38 -0.20 -10.20
CA THR A 98 2.55 -0.32 -11.65
C THR A 98 3.95 -0.80 -12.00
N ASN A 99 4.95 -0.26 -11.34
CA ASN A 99 6.34 -0.61 -11.57
C ASN A 99 6.58 -2.11 -11.30
N MET A 100 6.23 -2.58 -10.10
CA MET A 100 6.38 -3.99 -9.73
C MET A 100 5.59 -4.93 -10.64
N ALA A 101 4.34 -4.56 -10.97
CA ALA A 101 3.50 -5.40 -11.82
C ALA A 101 4.04 -5.48 -13.27
N LYS A 102 4.56 -4.38 -13.83
CA LYS A 102 5.20 -4.37 -15.16
C LYS A 102 6.46 -5.22 -15.18
N GLN A 103 7.29 -5.14 -14.13
CA GLN A 103 8.48 -5.99 -14.01
C GLN A 103 8.10 -7.47 -13.92
N ALA A 104 7.11 -7.81 -13.08
CA ALA A 104 6.62 -9.18 -12.96
C ALA A 104 6.08 -9.71 -14.31
N LYS A 105 5.29 -8.89 -15.02
CA LYS A 105 4.80 -9.20 -16.37
C LYS A 105 5.94 -9.49 -17.34
N ALA A 106 7.00 -8.68 -17.33
CA ALA A 106 8.15 -8.82 -18.21
C ALA A 106 8.96 -10.10 -17.91
N VAL A 107 9.17 -10.42 -16.63
CA VAL A 107 9.86 -11.66 -16.21
C VAL A 107 9.09 -12.90 -16.65
N LEU A 108 7.76 -12.87 -16.48
CA LEU A 108 6.88 -14.00 -16.78
C LEU A 108 6.44 -14.05 -18.25
N LYS A 109 6.84 -13.06 -19.05
CA LYS A 109 6.67 -13.02 -20.52
C LYS A 109 5.23 -13.28 -20.97
N THR A 110 4.28 -12.70 -20.25
CA THR A 110 2.85 -12.80 -20.57
C THR A 110 2.32 -11.49 -21.16
N GLU A 111 1.25 -11.59 -21.95
CA GLU A 111 0.50 -10.44 -22.46
C GLU A 111 -0.49 -9.86 -21.44
N THR A 112 -0.95 -10.66 -20.47
CA THR A 112 -1.90 -10.20 -19.45
C THR A 112 -1.52 -10.71 -18.06
N LEU A 113 -1.83 -9.90 -17.05
CA LEU A 113 -1.42 -10.16 -15.66
C LEU A 113 -2.56 -9.90 -14.70
N GLU A 114 -2.77 -10.76 -13.73
CA GLU A 114 -3.61 -10.47 -12.57
C GLU A 114 -2.74 -10.16 -11.35
N ALA A 115 -2.86 -8.95 -10.80
CA ALA A 115 -2.08 -8.53 -9.62
C ALA A 115 -2.99 -8.35 -8.41
N VAL A 116 -2.66 -9.00 -7.29
CA VAL A 116 -3.33 -8.87 -5.99
C VAL A 116 -2.41 -8.13 -5.02
N ALA A 117 -2.82 -6.94 -4.59
CA ALA A 117 -2.03 -6.09 -3.71
C ALA A 117 -2.78 -5.71 -2.43
N ASP A 118 -2.05 -5.24 -1.43
CA ASP A 118 -2.69 -4.71 -0.22
C ASP A 118 -3.18 -3.27 -0.40
N ARG A 119 -3.88 -2.78 0.63
CA ARG A 119 -4.47 -1.44 0.66
C ARG A 119 -3.43 -0.31 0.55
N GLY A 120 -2.17 -0.56 0.92
CA GLY A 120 -1.07 0.41 0.84
C GLY A 120 -0.75 0.81 -0.60
N TYR A 121 -0.98 -0.09 -1.55
CA TYR A 121 -0.79 0.14 -2.99
C TYR A 121 -1.97 0.85 -3.66
N PHE A 122 -3.06 1.16 -2.95
CA PHE A 122 -4.20 1.85 -3.56
C PHE A 122 -3.83 3.25 -4.01
N ASN A 123 -3.77 3.45 -5.34
CA ASN A 123 -3.60 4.74 -6.00
C ASN A 123 -4.27 4.71 -7.37
N SER A 124 -5.11 5.71 -7.69
CA SER A 124 -5.95 5.68 -8.88
C SER A 124 -5.15 5.77 -10.20
N PRO A 125 -4.20 6.72 -10.36
CA PRO A 125 -3.24 6.73 -11.47
C PRO A 125 -2.49 5.40 -11.67
N GLU A 126 -2.01 4.78 -10.59
CA GLU A 126 -1.32 3.48 -10.69
C GLU A 126 -2.23 2.37 -11.24
N ILE A 127 -3.48 2.33 -10.77
CA ILE A 127 -4.47 1.36 -11.25
C ILE A 127 -4.77 1.57 -12.74
N LEU A 128 -4.86 2.83 -13.20
CA LEU A 128 -5.02 3.13 -14.62
C LEU A 128 -3.79 2.69 -15.42
N ALA A 129 -2.59 3.03 -14.97
CA ALA A 129 -1.36 2.67 -15.67
C ALA A 129 -1.14 1.14 -15.72
N CYS A 130 -1.62 0.40 -14.71
CA CYS A 130 -1.70 -1.06 -14.76
C CYS A 130 -2.70 -1.53 -15.82
N HIS A 131 -3.92 -0.97 -15.83
CA HIS A 131 -4.94 -1.33 -16.80
C HIS A 131 -4.47 -1.11 -18.25
N GLU A 132 -3.85 0.04 -18.54
CA GLU A 132 -3.26 0.36 -19.84
C GLU A 132 -2.12 -0.60 -20.22
N ALA A 133 -1.44 -1.19 -19.23
CA ALA A 133 -0.41 -2.20 -19.42
C ALA A 133 -0.97 -3.64 -19.51
N GLY A 134 -2.29 -3.83 -19.57
CA GLY A 134 -2.91 -5.16 -19.61
C GLY A 134 -2.83 -5.91 -18.27
N ILE A 135 -2.77 -5.18 -17.15
CA ILE A 135 -2.66 -5.71 -15.80
C ILE A 135 -3.96 -5.45 -15.04
N THR A 136 -4.64 -6.53 -14.66
CA THR A 136 -5.87 -6.52 -13.87
C THR A 136 -5.55 -6.52 -12.38
N VAL A 137 -5.84 -5.42 -11.68
CA VAL A 137 -5.41 -5.24 -10.28
C VAL A 137 -6.54 -5.47 -9.28
N THR A 138 -6.43 -6.41 -8.35
CA THR A 138 -7.36 -6.61 -7.21
C THR A 138 -6.73 -6.11 -5.91
N LEU A 139 -7.31 -5.09 -5.28
CA LEU A 139 -6.82 -4.59 -3.98
C LEU A 139 -7.92 -3.86 -3.19
N PRO A 140 -7.82 -3.76 -1.85
CA PRO A 140 -8.82 -3.08 -1.04
C PRO A 140 -8.78 -1.56 -1.17
N LYS A 141 -9.95 -0.93 -1.35
CA LYS A 141 -10.09 0.54 -1.33
C LYS A 141 -10.06 1.08 0.11
N PRO A 142 -9.17 2.02 0.45
CA PRO A 142 -9.15 2.63 1.77
C PRO A 142 -10.40 3.48 2.00
N GLN A 143 -11.03 3.33 3.17
CA GLN A 143 -12.17 4.14 3.57
C GLN A 143 -11.68 5.35 4.39
N THR A 144 -11.40 6.46 3.72
CA THR A 144 -10.78 7.65 4.34
C THR A 144 -11.70 8.88 4.42
N SER A 145 -12.95 8.79 3.96
CA SER A 145 -13.85 9.94 3.94
C SER A 145 -14.33 10.29 5.36
N GLY A 146 -14.12 11.52 5.83
CA GLY A 146 -14.64 12.02 7.12
C GLY A 146 -16.17 11.96 7.26
N ALA A 147 -16.91 11.92 6.16
CA ALA A 147 -18.36 11.71 6.19
C ALA A 147 -18.73 10.33 6.78
N LYS A 148 -17.95 9.28 6.50
CA LYS A 148 -18.19 7.94 7.07
C LYS A 148 -17.92 7.88 8.57
N SER A 149 -16.87 8.55 9.06
CA SER A 149 -16.57 8.57 10.50
C SER A 149 -17.67 9.27 11.31
N GLU A 150 -18.43 10.15 10.69
CA GLU A 150 -19.60 10.81 11.29
C GLU A 150 -20.94 10.09 10.99
N GLY A 151 -20.90 8.90 10.38
CA GLY A 151 -22.11 8.12 10.06
C GLY A 151 -22.98 8.71 8.93
N ARG A 152 -22.47 9.69 8.19
CA ARG A 152 -23.14 10.27 7.02
C ARG A 152 -22.96 9.37 5.79
N PHE A 153 -23.88 9.49 4.84
CA PHE A 153 -23.78 8.79 3.56
C PHE A 153 -22.45 9.12 2.86
N GLY A 154 -21.73 8.09 2.43
CA GLY A 154 -20.50 8.18 1.63
C GLY A 154 -20.82 8.15 0.14
N LYS A 155 -19.78 8.11 -0.71
CA LYS A 155 -19.96 8.02 -2.17
C LYS A 155 -20.61 6.70 -2.58
N GLN A 156 -20.35 5.61 -1.84
CA GLN A 156 -20.90 4.29 -2.10
C GLN A 156 -22.43 4.21 -1.99
N ASP A 157 -23.06 5.16 -1.29
CA ASP A 157 -24.53 5.22 -1.15
C ASP A 157 -25.19 5.94 -2.35
N PHE A 158 -24.40 6.37 -3.34
CA PHE A 158 -24.87 7.03 -4.55
C PHE A 158 -24.61 6.13 -5.76
N ALA A 159 -25.66 5.76 -6.47
CA ALA A 159 -25.56 4.90 -7.65
C ALA A 159 -25.28 5.76 -8.89
N TYR A 160 -24.22 5.46 -9.63
CA TYR A 160 -23.97 6.09 -10.92
C TYR A 160 -24.90 5.50 -11.99
N LEU A 161 -25.48 6.35 -12.83
CA LEU A 161 -26.38 6.01 -13.94
C LEU A 161 -25.67 6.34 -15.26
N PRO A 162 -25.00 5.37 -15.91
CA PRO A 162 -24.17 5.65 -17.09
C PRO A 162 -24.94 6.23 -18.27
N GLY A 163 -26.15 5.73 -18.54
CA GLY A 163 -26.98 6.20 -19.66
C GLY A 163 -27.52 7.62 -19.50
N GLU A 164 -27.49 8.16 -18.27
CA GLU A 164 -28.01 9.47 -17.93
C GLU A 164 -26.92 10.47 -17.50
N ASP A 165 -25.68 9.98 -17.39
CA ASP A 165 -24.53 10.71 -16.85
C ASP A 165 -24.90 11.49 -15.58
N ALA A 166 -25.41 10.75 -14.60
CA ALA A 166 -25.91 11.30 -13.35
C ALA A 166 -25.70 10.32 -12.20
N TYR A 167 -25.76 10.82 -10.98
CA TYR A 167 -25.87 9.97 -9.79
C TYR A 167 -27.30 9.96 -9.28
N ARG A 168 -27.76 8.82 -8.76
CA ARG A 168 -28.97 8.70 -7.96
C ARG A 168 -28.58 8.68 -6.48
N GLY A 169 -29.09 9.64 -5.71
CA GLY A 169 -28.85 9.71 -4.27
C GLY A 169 -29.68 8.69 -3.46
N PRO A 170 -29.40 8.55 -2.16
CA PRO A 170 -30.14 7.64 -1.27
C PRO A 170 -31.64 7.94 -1.17
N ALA A 171 -32.04 9.21 -1.38
CA ALA A 171 -33.43 9.64 -1.41
C ALA A 171 -34.13 9.41 -2.77
N GLY A 172 -33.44 8.82 -3.75
CA GLY A 172 -33.94 8.64 -5.12
C GLY A 172 -33.69 9.83 -6.05
N GLU A 173 -33.31 10.99 -5.52
CA GLU A 173 -33.06 12.20 -6.30
C GLU A 173 -31.89 12.06 -7.30
N ARG A 174 -32.06 12.65 -8.49
CA ARG A 174 -31.03 12.67 -9.53
C ARG A 174 -30.08 13.87 -9.36
N LEU A 175 -28.79 13.59 -9.39
CA LEU A 175 -27.67 14.53 -9.35
C LEU A 175 -27.04 14.57 -10.75
N PRO A 176 -27.44 15.52 -11.63
CA PRO A 176 -26.89 15.64 -12.96
C PRO A 176 -25.43 16.11 -12.94
N TYR A 177 -24.71 15.81 -14.01
CA TYR A 177 -23.40 16.42 -14.30
C TYR A 177 -23.51 17.95 -14.34
N ARG A 178 -22.45 18.63 -13.89
CA ARG A 178 -22.40 20.10 -13.84
C ARG A 178 -21.19 20.68 -14.53
N TYR A 179 -20.00 20.22 -14.16
CA TYR A 179 -18.76 20.62 -14.80
C TYR A 179 -17.66 19.59 -14.52
N THR A 180 -16.57 19.70 -15.28
CA THR A 180 -15.33 18.97 -15.08
C THR A 180 -14.23 19.97 -14.75
N ASN A 181 -13.36 19.62 -13.83
CA ASN A 181 -12.14 20.37 -13.56
C ASN A 181 -10.96 19.43 -13.34
N GLU A 182 -9.75 19.94 -13.56
CA GLU A 182 -8.52 19.22 -13.30
C GLU A 182 -8.04 19.52 -11.87
N GLU A 183 -7.78 18.47 -11.09
CA GLU A 183 -7.16 18.54 -9.76
C GLU A 183 -6.11 17.43 -9.65
N ASP A 184 -4.88 17.78 -9.26
CA ASP A 184 -3.75 16.85 -9.13
C ASP A 184 -3.56 15.93 -10.36
N GLY A 185 -3.71 16.50 -11.57
CA GLY A 185 -3.57 15.78 -12.84
C GLY A 185 -4.73 14.82 -13.16
N LYS A 186 -5.87 14.93 -12.48
CA LYS A 186 -7.07 14.10 -12.71
C LYS A 186 -8.22 14.94 -13.20
N MET A 187 -8.90 14.51 -14.26
CA MET A 187 -10.16 15.12 -14.69
C MET A 187 -11.30 14.66 -13.79
N LEU A 188 -11.79 15.57 -12.96
CA LEU A 188 -12.82 15.32 -11.97
C LEU A 188 -14.15 15.93 -12.40
N ARG A 189 -15.13 15.06 -12.64
CA ARG A 189 -16.50 15.42 -12.97
C ARG A 189 -17.29 15.65 -11.68
N ARG A 190 -18.07 16.73 -11.63
CA ARG A 190 -18.86 17.14 -10.45
C ARG A 190 -20.35 16.99 -10.73
N TYR A 191 -21.05 16.41 -9.75
CA TYR A 191 -22.48 16.12 -9.81
C TYR A 191 -23.17 16.62 -8.55
N TRP A 192 -24.24 17.39 -8.71
CA TRP A 192 -25.10 17.81 -7.60
C TRP A 192 -26.46 18.34 -8.07
N THR A 193 -27.40 18.40 -7.14
CA THR A 193 -28.74 18.94 -7.37
C THR A 193 -29.11 19.93 -6.27
N THR A 194 -29.90 20.95 -6.62
CA THR A 194 -30.44 21.94 -5.68
C THR A 194 -31.55 21.35 -4.81
N VAL A 195 -32.17 20.24 -5.23
CA VAL A 195 -33.20 19.51 -4.48
C VAL A 195 -32.67 19.04 -3.11
N CYS A 196 -31.35 18.86 -2.96
CA CYS A 196 -30.71 18.54 -1.67
C CYS A 196 -31.09 19.51 -0.55
N GLN A 197 -31.43 20.76 -0.85
CA GLN A 197 -31.78 21.76 0.16
C GLN A 197 -33.06 21.40 0.92
N ASN A 198 -34.02 20.75 0.25
CA ASN A 198 -35.32 20.34 0.78
C ASN A 198 -35.42 18.81 0.97
N CYS A 199 -34.31 18.08 0.84
CA CYS A 199 -34.29 16.64 0.91
C CYS A 199 -34.43 16.16 2.37
N SER A 200 -35.33 15.19 2.60
CA SER A 200 -35.57 14.59 3.92
C SER A 200 -34.33 13.94 4.53
N LEU A 201 -33.39 13.47 3.71
CA LEU A 201 -32.16 12.82 4.14
C LEU A 201 -30.95 13.77 4.26
N LYS A 202 -31.13 15.09 4.10
CA LYS A 202 -30.04 16.08 4.08
C LYS A 202 -29.13 15.99 5.29
N SER A 203 -29.69 15.93 6.51
CA SER A 203 -28.94 15.88 7.77
C SER A 203 -27.98 14.67 7.85
N ARG A 204 -28.35 13.54 7.24
CA ARG A 204 -27.51 12.33 7.14
C ARG A 204 -26.63 12.31 5.90
N CYS A 205 -26.75 13.28 5.01
CA CYS A 205 -26.11 13.30 3.70
C CYS A 205 -24.98 14.33 3.60
N THR A 206 -25.21 15.58 4.01
CA THR A 206 -24.25 16.67 3.84
C THR A 206 -24.49 17.78 4.87
N THR A 207 -23.42 18.46 5.29
CA THR A 207 -23.50 19.66 6.14
C THR A 207 -23.67 20.94 5.31
N GLY A 208 -23.33 20.88 4.02
CA GLY A 208 -23.47 22.00 3.09
C GLY A 208 -24.90 22.17 2.57
N PRO A 209 -25.14 23.19 1.72
CA PRO A 209 -26.44 23.36 1.06
C PRO A 209 -26.80 22.14 0.19
N GLU A 210 -25.80 21.53 -0.43
CA GLU A 210 -25.93 20.45 -1.41
C GLU A 210 -24.86 19.40 -1.21
N ARG A 211 -25.14 18.17 -1.64
CA ARG A 211 -24.15 17.10 -1.69
C ARG A 211 -23.48 17.11 -3.05
N ARG A 212 -22.17 17.33 -3.08
CA ARG A 212 -21.36 17.25 -4.30
C ARG A 212 -20.71 15.87 -4.40
N ILE A 213 -20.95 15.18 -5.50
CA ILE A 213 -20.29 13.91 -5.83
C ILE A 213 -19.22 14.19 -6.87
N THR A 214 -18.06 13.58 -6.66
CA THR A 214 -16.90 13.71 -7.53
C THR A 214 -16.62 12.36 -8.17
N ARG A 215 -16.54 12.33 -9.50
CA ARG A 215 -16.20 11.14 -10.27
C ARG A 215 -14.96 11.45 -11.09
N TRP A 216 -13.91 10.68 -10.88
CA TRP A 216 -12.79 10.70 -11.82
C TRP A 216 -13.23 10.08 -13.15
N GLU A 217 -12.73 10.57 -14.28
CA GLU A 217 -13.10 10.03 -15.61
C GLU A 217 -12.90 8.50 -15.71
N HIS A 218 -11.86 7.97 -15.06
CA HIS A 218 -11.57 6.54 -14.98
C HIS A 218 -12.11 5.85 -13.70
N GLU A 219 -13.12 6.42 -13.03
CA GLU A 219 -13.70 5.82 -11.81
C GLU A 219 -14.23 4.39 -12.04
N HIS A 220 -14.66 4.08 -13.27
CA HIS A 220 -15.11 2.75 -13.65
C HIS A 220 -14.04 1.67 -13.42
N LEU A 221 -12.75 2.01 -13.51
CA LEU A 221 -11.65 1.10 -13.17
C LEU A 221 -11.62 0.80 -11.67
N LEU A 222 -11.85 1.81 -10.82
CA LEU A 222 -11.91 1.64 -9.36
C LEU A 222 -13.14 0.83 -8.95
N GLU A 223 -14.26 1.01 -9.65
CA GLU A 223 -15.48 0.22 -9.48
C GLU A 223 -15.23 -1.25 -9.86
N ALA A 224 -14.54 -1.51 -10.97
CA ALA A 224 -14.16 -2.86 -11.39
C ALA A 224 -13.20 -3.54 -10.40
N VAL A 225 -12.25 -2.80 -9.81
CA VAL A 225 -11.37 -3.31 -8.73
C VAL A 225 -12.20 -3.76 -7.53
N GLN A 226 -13.18 -2.97 -7.11
CA GLN A 226 -14.04 -3.31 -5.99
C GLN A 226 -14.93 -4.52 -6.32
N GLN A 227 -15.52 -4.58 -7.52
CA GLN A 227 -16.34 -5.71 -7.96
C GLN A 227 -15.56 -7.03 -7.95
N ARG A 228 -14.30 -7.02 -8.43
CA ARG A 228 -13.43 -8.20 -8.39
C ARG A 228 -13.09 -8.64 -6.97
N LEU A 229 -12.87 -7.68 -6.07
CA LEU A 229 -12.65 -7.97 -4.66
C LEU A 229 -13.89 -8.58 -3.99
N ASP A 230 -15.08 -8.06 -4.30
CA ASP A 230 -16.35 -8.55 -3.76
C ASP A 230 -16.69 -9.94 -4.32
N ALA A 231 -16.36 -10.20 -5.59
CA ALA A 231 -16.56 -11.49 -6.26
C ALA A 231 -15.56 -12.57 -5.80
N ASN A 232 -14.39 -12.18 -5.29
CA ASN A 232 -13.38 -13.10 -4.78
C ASN A 232 -12.96 -12.76 -3.33
N PRO A 233 -13.77 -13.15 -2.33
CA PRO A 233 -13.47 -12.90 -0.91
C PRO A 233 -12.17 -13.55 -0.41
N GLN A 234 -11.67 -14.58 -1.11
CA GLN A 234 -10.44 -15.29 -0.72
C GLN A 234 -9.16 -14.63 -1.25
N ALA A 235 -9.24 -13.69 -2.20
CA ALA A 235 -8.08 -13.05 -2.81
C ALA A 235 -7.11 -12.46 -1.77
N MET A 236 -7.63 -11.77 -0.76
CA MET A 236 -6.81 -11.18 0.29
C MET A 236 -6.27 -12.20 1.30
N ARG A 237 -6.90 -13.36 1.41
CA ARG A 237 -6.41 -14.46 2.25
C ARG A 237 -5.25 -15.17 1.58
N GLN A 238 -5.40 -15.54 0.31
CA GLN A 238 -4.35 -16.17 -0.50
C GLN A 238 -3.09 -15.28 -0.52
N ARG A 239 -3.26 -13.97 -0.76
CA ARG A 239 -2.14 -13.01 -0.67
C ARG A 239 -1.44 -12.96 0.69
N ARG A 240 -2.17 -13.18 1.80
CA ARG A 240 -1.57 -13.19 3.15
C ARG A 240 -0.75 -14.45 3.39
N GLU A 241 -1.19 -15.57 2.84
CA GLU A 241 -0.46 -16.84 2.88
C GLU A 241 0.83 -16.73 2.04
N ASP A 242 0.77 -16.06 0.88
CA ASP A 242 1.91 -15.86 -0.03
C ASP A 242 2.88 -14.73 0.38
N SER A 243 2.58 -14.00 1.46
CA SER A 243 3.45 -12.97 2.04
C SER A 243 3.94 -11.90 1.05
N ARG A 244 3.04 -10.96 0.70
CA ARG A 244 3.23 -9.70 -0.10
C ARG A 244 2.77 -9.82 -1.56
N ALA A 245 2.75 -8.69 -2.29
CA ALA A 245 2.01 -8.48 -3.53
C ALA A 245 2.12 -9.70 -4.47
N SER A 246 0.97 -10.30 -4.75
CA SER A 246 0.93 -11.61 -5.40
C SER A 246 0.40 -11.46 -6.80
N VAL A 247 0.95 -12.23 -7.72
CA VAL A 247 0.68 -12.10 -9.15
C VAL A 247 0.22 -13.46 -9.68
N ARG A 248 -0.76 -13.43 -10.57
CA ARG A 248 -1.37 -14.56 -11.27
C ARG A 248 -1.24 -14.37 -12.76
N HIS A 249 -0.96 -15.47 -13.45
CA HIS A 249 -0.84 -15.52 -14.89
C HIS A 249 -1.91 -16.47 -15.44
N ASP A 250 -2.54 -16.09 -16.54
CA ASP A 250 -3.43 -16.97 -17.29
C ASP A 250 -2.57 -17.78 -18.27
N GLU A 251 -2.39 -19.08 -18.01
CA GLU A 251 -1.82 -19.99 -18.99
C GLU A 251 -2.90 -20.37 -20.01
N GLY A 252 -2.94 -19.65 -21.13
CA GLY A 252 -3.70 -20.06 -22.30
C GLY A 252 -3.24 -21.44 -22.79
N SER A 253 -4.20 -22.30 -23.13
CA SER A 253 -4.03 -23.66 -23.67
C SER A 253 -3.01 -23.72 -24.82
N HIS A 254 -1.73 -23.92 -24.50
CA HIS A 254 -0.71 -24.32 -25.45
C HIS A 254 -0.44 -25.82 -25.31
N GLY A 255 -0.47 -26.48 -26.47
CA GLY A 255 -0.61 -27.92 -26.62
C GLY A 255 0.47 -28.72 -25.91
N SER A 256 0.03 -29.87 -25.42
CA SER A 256 0.86 -30.94 -24.89
C SER A 256 1.87 -31.41 -25.95
N ASP A 257 3.10 -30.94 -25.88
CA ASP A 257 4.25 -31.64 -26.45
C ASP A 257 5.01 -32.32 -25.30
N THR A 258 4.64 -33.57 -25.07
CA THR A 258 5.37 -34.50 -24.20
C THR A 258 6.80 -34.68 -24.71
N LEU A 259 7.77 -34.17 -23.96
CA LEU A 259 9.18 -34.52 -24.15
C LEU A 259 9.40 -36.01 -23.81
N PRO A 260 10.10 -36.79 -24.66
CA PRO A 260 10.33 -38.21 -24.38
C PRO A 260 11.33 -38.39 -23.23
N HIS A 261 10.88 -39.17 -22.24
CA HIS A 261 11.65 -39.59 -21.07
C HIS A 261 12.82 -40.49 -21.52
N GLN A 262 14.06 -39.98 -21.51
CA GLN A 262 15.25 -40.82 -21.60
C GLN A 262 15.62 -41.30 -20.18
N ASN A 263 15.47 -42.60 -19.94
CA ASN A 263 15.88 -43.24 -18.70
C ASN A 263 17.42 -43.36 -18.63
N PRO A 264 18.07 -43.05 -17.49
CA PRO A 264 19.48 -43.33 -17.30
C PRO A 264 19.74 -44.85 -17.15
N PRO A 265 20.87 -45.38 -17.66
CA PRO A 265 21.16 -46.80 -17.62
C PRO A 265 21.46 -47.30 -16.20
N LYS A 266 20.77 -48.38 -15.81
CA LYS A 266 20.96 -49.11 -14.56
C LYS A 266 22.33 -49.81 -14.54
N SER A 267 23.11 -49.58 -13.49
CA SER A 267 24.35 -50.30 -13.22
C SER A 267 24.06 -51.76 -12.83
N SER A 268 24.79 -52.66 -13.48
CA SER A 268 24.68 -54.11 -13.35
C SER A 268 25.24 -54.61 -12.01
N ARG A 269 24.41 -55.24 -11.18
CA ARG A 269 24.88 -56.20 -10.17
C ARG A 269 24.95 -57.57 -10.84
N ARG A 270 26.16 -58.13 -10.92
CA ARG A 270 26.41 -59.52 -11.35
C ARG A 270 26.32 -60.42 -10.12
N ASP A 271 25.36 -61.33 -10.11
CA ASP A 271 25.46 -62.57 -9.33
C ASP A 271 26.21 -63.59 -10.20
N GLY A 272 27.30 -64.11 -9.67
CA GLY A 272 28.08 -65.20 -10.25
C GLY A 272 28.55 -66.12 -9.14
N THR A 273 27.87 -67.24 -8.97
CA THR A 273 28.24 -68.32 -8.04
C THR A 273 29.26 -69.28 -8.66
N LEU A 274 30.36 -69.44 -7.92
CA LEU A 274 31.12 -70.66 -7.57
C LEU A 274 31.92 -71.45 -8.64
N GLY A 275 33.23 -71.60 -8.37
CA GLY A 275 34.06 -72.71 -8.86
C GLY A 275 35.56 -72.56 -8.52
N PRO A 276 36.30 -73.62 -8.10
CA PRO A 276 37.42 -73.51 -7.16
C PRO A 276 38.82 -73.71 -7.79
N GLY A 277 39.88 -73.42 -7.03
CA GLY A 277 41.20 -74.02 -7.28
C GLY A 277 42.41 -73.19 -6.84
N LEU A 278 43.12 -73.74 -5.83
CA LEU A 278 44.51 -73.53 -5.42
C LEU A 278 44.91 -72.17 -4.83
#